data_AF-A0A1A9D1P9-F1
#
_entry.id   AF-A0A1A9D1P9-F1
#
_cell.length_a   1.000
_cell.length_b   1.000
_cell.length_c   1.000
_cell.angle_alpha   90.00
_cell.angle_beta   90.00
_cell.angle_gamma   90.00
#
_symmetry.space_group_name_H-M   'P 1'
#
loop_
_entity.id
_entity.type
_entity.pdbx_description
1 polymer ?
#
loop_
_entity_poly.entity_id
_entity_poly.type
_entity_poly.pdbx_seq_one_letter_code
_entity_poly.pdbx_strand_id
1 'polypeptide(L)'
;MPAKYNTPRLCSLDGCSRPHKGRGLCEMHLGRLKRTGTTDAPAKQTLADRFWAKVDKRSPDECWEWTAALNEHGYGVMRPEGQRTGPTIKAHRVSVLLDGRAPEGLCVLHRCDNPPCVNPSHLFLGTKADNAADRDAKGRGNTGEVNGQARLTVAQVLQIRARAAAGELQRVLAAEYGISRPTVSRIVNGHGWTHIA
;
A
#
# COMPACT_ATOMS: atom_id res chain seq x y z
N MET A 1 -0.47 53.60 -48.02
CA MET A 1 0.11 53.62 -46.66
C MET A 1 0.34 52.17 -46.23
N PRO A 2 1.59 51.67 -46.11
CA PRO A 2 1.82 50.30 -45.67
C PRO A 2 1.43 50.16 -44.19
N ALA A 3 0.74 49.06 -43.85
CA ALA A 3 0.31 48.75 -42.49
C ALA A 3 1.53 48.65 -41.56
N LYS A 4 1.52 49.40 -40.46
CA LYS A 4 2.52 49.29 -39.40
C LYS A 4 2.28 47.98 -38.65
N TYR A 5 2.95 46.91 -39.04
CA TYR A 5 2.97 45.67 -38.25
C TYR A 5 3.78 45.92 -36.98
N ASN A 6 3.09 46.02 -35.84
CA ASN A 6 3.71 46.11 -34.53
C ASN A 6 4.28 44.73 -34.19
N THR A 7 5.59 44.55 -34.37
CA THR A 7 6.27 43.32 -33.94
C THR A 7 6.15 43.19 -32.42
N PRO A 8 5.56 42.08 -31.91
CA PRO A 8 5.42 41.91 -30.47
C PRO A 8 6.79 41.82 -29.83
N ARG A 9 7.03 42.65 -28.81
CA ARG A 9 8.24 42.54 -27.97
C ARG A 9 8.30 41.13 -27.38
N LEU A 10 9.48 40.53 -27.36
CA LEU A 10 9.71 39.21 -26.79
C LEU A 10 10.27 39.31 -25.36
N CYS A 11 10.23 38.20 -24.64
CA CYS A 11 10.86 38.06 -23.33
C CYS A 11 12.36 38.36 -23.43
N SER A 12 12.89 39.10 -22.46
CA SER A 12 14.32 39.45 -22.37
C SER A 12 15.19 38.34 -21.77
N LEU A 13 14.60 37.18 -21.44
CA LEU A 13 15.36 36.06 -20.88
C LEU A 13 15.90 35.21 -22.01
N ASP A 14 17.18 34.87 -21.90
CA ASP A 14 17.88 34.08 -22.89
C ASP A 14 17.16 32.73 -23.14
N GLY A 15 17.08 32.34 -24.41
CA GLY A 15 16.35 31.14 -24.84
C GLY A 15 14.81 31.20 -24.74
N CYS A 16 14.19 32.36 -24.45
CA CYS A 16 12.74 32.49 -24.35
C CYS A 16 12.11 33.32 -25.49
N SER A 17 11.41 32.65 -26.41
CA SER A 17 10.74 33.30 -27.55
C SER A 17 9.28 33.72 -27.27
N ARG A 18 8.86 33.78 -25.99
CA ARG A 18 7.47 34.12 -25.64
C ARG A 18 7.23 35.64 -25.68
N PRO A 19 6.01 36.10 -26.02
CA PRO A 19 5.67 37.52 -25.98
C PRO A 19 5.89 38.15 -24.61
N HIS A 20 6.46 39.35 -24.61
CA HIS A 20 6.62 40.21 -23.45
C HIS A 20 5.25 40.63 -22.88
N LYS A 21 5.08 40.46 -21.57
CA LYS A 21 3.90 40.92 -20.84
C LYS A 21 4.19 42.14 -19.97
N GLY A 22 5.37 42.22 -19.34
CA GLY A 22 5.74 43.35 -18.49
C GLY A 22 7.11 43.18 -17.84
N ARG A 23 7.77 44.30 -17.52
CA ARG A 23 9.14 44.34 -16.94
C ARG A 23 10.20 43.59 -17.77
N GLY A 24 10.06 43.54 -19.09
CA GLY A 24 10.96 42.75 -19.94
C GLY A 24 10.63 41.26 -19.99
N LEU A 25 9.68 40.78 -19.19
CA LEU A 25 9.41 39.36 -19.02
C LEU A 25 8.11 38.92 -19.70
N CYS A 26 8.08 37.67 -20.18
CA CYS A 26 6.83 37.02 -20.56
C CYS A 26 5.95 36.74 -19.34
N GLU A 27 4.69 36.41 -19.58
CA GLU A 27 3.72 36.07 -18.53
C GLU A 27 4.25 35.05 -17.52
N MET A 28 4.86 33.96 -18.02
CA MET A 28 5.36 32.89 -17.17
C MET A 28 6.52 33.32 -16.28
N HIS A 29 7.49 34.06 -16.82
CA HIS A 29 8.65 34.53 -16.07
C HIS A 29 8.29 35.62 -15.08
N LEU A 30 7.40 36.55 -15.46
CA LEU A 30 6.88 37.56 -14.55
C LEU A 30 6.09 36.93 -13.40
N GLY A 31 5.23 35.95 -13.70
CA GLY A 31 4.48 35.22 -12.69
C GLY A 31 5.36 34.40 -11.75
N ARG A 32 6.48 33.85 -12.26
CA ARG A 32 7.46 33.14 -11.45
C ARG A 32 8.22 34.09 -10.52
N LEU A 33 8.75 35.18 -11.06
CA LEU A 33 9.46 36.22 -10.29
C LEU A 33 8.61 36.73 -9.12
N LYS A 34 7.31 36.97 -9.35
CA LYS A 34 6.38 37.40 -8.30
C LYS A 34 6.18 36.37 -7.18
N ARG A 35 6.24 35.08 -7.49
CA ARG A 35 5.93 33.99 -6.54
C ARG A 35 7.17 33.47 -5.81
N THR A 36 8.32 33.45 -6.47
CA THR A 36 9.53 32.80 -5.95
C THR A 36 10.74 33.73 -5.86
N GLY A 37 10.62 34.99 -6.28
CA GLY A 37 11.74 35.95 -6.30
C GLY A 37 12.77 35.70 -7.40
N THR A 38 12.61 34.66 -8.22
CA THR A 38 13.48 34.32 -9.36
C THR A 38 12.66 33.97 -10.61
N THR A 39 13.26 34.15 -11.79
CA THR A 39 12.71 33.68 -13.07
C THR A 39 13.11 32.25 -13.40
N ASP A 40 14.02 31.64 -12.65
CA ASP A 40 14.53 30.28 -12.89
C ASP A 40 13.46 29.23 -12.65
N ALA A 41 13.41 28.20 -13.48
CA ALA A 41 12.48 27.10 -13.25
C ALA A 41 12.89 26.36 -11.98
N PRO A 42 11.93 26.01 -11.08
CA PRO A 42 12.27 25.16 -9.94
C PRO A 42 12.79 23.82 -10.45
N ALA A 43 13.84 23.31 -9.81
CA ALA A 43 14.36 21.98 -10.12
C ALA A 43 13.22 20.94 -9.99
N LYS A 44 13.09 20.08 -11.00
CA LYS A 44 12.11 18.99 -10.97
C LYS A 44 12.56 17.98 -9.92
N GLN A 45 11.83 17.89 -8.80
CA GLN A 45 12.11 16.91 -7.75
C GLN A 45 12.04 15.49 -8.31
N THR A 46 13.06 14.68 -8.05
CA THR A 46 13.14 13.28 -8.47
C THR A 46 12.14 12.42 -7.67
N LEU A 47 11.96 11.16 -8.08
CA LEU A 47 11.19 10.20 -7.29
C LEU A 47 11.81 10.02 -5.90
N ALA A 48 13.13 9.91 -5.83
CA ALA A 48 13.89 9.74 -4.59
C ALA A 48 13.68 10.92 -3.64
N ASP A 49 13.79 12.16 -4.13
CA ASP A 49 13.60 13.36 -3.30
C ASP A 49 12.20 13.40 -2.68
N ARG A 50 11.18 13.12 -3.50
CA ARG A 50 9.79 13.13 -3.04
C ARG A 50 9.46 11.97 -2.11
N PHE A 51 10.15 10.85 -2.25
CA PHE A 51 10.03 9.68 -1.38
C PHE A 51 10.67 9.97 -0.04
N TRP A 52 11.96 10.31 -0.01
CA TRP A 52 12.71 10.53 1.23
C TRP A 52 12.20 11.72 2.06
N ALA A 53 11.59 12.72 1.43
CA ALA A 53 10.90 13.80 2.14
C ALA A 53 9.65 13.35 2.93
N LYS A 54 9.19 12.10 2.77
CA LYS A 54 7.98 11.53 3.40
C LYS A 54 8.30 10.29 4.26
N VAL A 55 9.56 10.11 4.62
CA VAL A 55 10.02 8.99 5.44
C VAL A 55 10.59 9.54 6.73
N ASP A 56 10.00 9.14 7.86
CA ASP A 56 10.62 9.32 9.17
C ASP A 56 11.71 8.26 9.34
N LYS A 57 12.95 8.61 8.97
CA LYS A 57 14.11 7.71 9.06
C LYS A 57 14.58 7.61 10.50
N ARG A 58 14.73 6.37 10.97
CA ARG A 58 15.22 6.00 12.30
C ARG A 58 16.48 5.14 12.17
N SER A 59 16.89 4.44 13.22
CA SER A 59 18.00 3.49 13.11
C SER A 59 17.69 2.34 12.12
N PRO A 60 18.71 1.58 11.67
CA PRO A 60 18.50 0.49 10.72
C PRO A 60 17.60 -0.65 11.22
N ASP A 61 17.49 -0.83 12.53
CA ASP A 61 16.67 -1.88 13.17
C ASP A 61 15.26 -1.37 13.56
N GLU A 62 14.99 -0.08 13.35
CA GLU A 62 13.71 0.54 13.62
C GLU A 62 12.85 0.67 12.36
N CYS A 63 11.54 0.77 12.54
CA CYS A 63 10.65 1.07 11.43
C CYS A 63 10.90 2.50 10.91
N TRP A 64 10.96 2.64 9.59
CA TRP A 64 10.96 3.95 8.95
C TRP A 64 9.56 4.25 8.47
N GLU A 65 8.85 5.09 9.21
CA GLU A 65 7.42 5.32 8.98
C GLU A 65 7.18 6.18 7.74
N TRP A 66 6.22 5.77 6.91
CA TRP A 66 5.69 6.60 5.85
C TRP A 66 4.76 7.67 6.43
N THR A 67 5.10 8.95 6.24
CA THR A 67 4.40 10.07 6.89
C THR A 67 3.32 10.72 6.02
N ALA A 68 2.98 10.11 4.88
CA ALA A 68 1.97 10.63 3.96
C ALA A 68 0.80 9.65 3.78
N ALA A 69 0.06 9.76 2.66
CA ALA A 69 -1.16 9.01 2.45
C ALA A 69 -0.97 7.49 2.58
N LEU A 70 -1.92 6.85 3.26
CA LEU A 70 -2.09 5.41 3.37
C LEU A 70 -3.29 4.97 2.51
N ASN A 71 -3.30 3.72 2.06
CA ASN A 71 -4.48 3.12 1.46
C ASN A 71 -5.41 2.48 2.52
N GLU A 72 -6.53 1.91 2.08
CA GLU A 72 -7.51 1.23 2.96
C GLU A 72 -6.95 0.03 3.74
N HIS A 73 -5.80 -0.51 3.31
CA HIS A 73 -5.11 -1.60 3.97
C HIS A 73 -3.90 -1.12 4.82
N GLY A 74 -3.78 0.18 5.06
CA GLY A 74 -2.73 0.78 5.88
C GLY A 74 -1.36 0.92 5.22
N TYR A 75 -1.19 0.55 3.95
CA TYR A 75 0.09 0.71 3.25
C TYR A 75 0.31 2.15 2.80
N GLY A 76 1.52 2.66 3.00
CA GLY A 76 1.96 3.92 2.41
C GLY A 76 1.85 3.92 0.89
N VAL A 77 1.38 5.02 0.32
CA VAL A 77 1.23 5.20 -1.13
C VAL A 77 1.76 6.55 -1.61
N MET A 78 2.29 6.57 -2.84
CA MET A 78 2.74 7.81 -3.49
C MET A 78 2.51 7.77 -5.00
N ARG A 79 2.57 8.95 -5.64
CA ARG A 79 2.51 9.07 -7.10
C ARG A 79 3.93 9.22 -7.68
N PRO A 80 4.31 8.39 -8.68
CA PRO A 80 5.67 8.40 -9.23
C PRO A 80 6.04 9.67 -10.00
N GLU A 81 5.06 10.47 -10.42
CA GLU A 81 5.29 11.72 -11.17
C GLU A 81 4.91 13.00 -10.40
N GLY A 82 4.51 12.89 -9.13
CA GLY A 82 4.11 14.06 -8.32
C GLY A 82 2.83 14.75 -8.82
N GLN A 83 2.08 14.10 -9.70
CA GLN A 83 0.80 14.59 -10.22
C GLN A 83 -0.29 14.59 -9.13
N ARG A 84 -1.34 15.42 -9.28
CA ARG A 84 -2.49 15.48 -8.35
C ARG A 84 -3.45 14.29 -8.50
N THR A 85 -3.52 13.73 -9.70
CA THR A 85 -4.40 12.61 -10.05
C THR A 85 -3.56 11.48 -10.66
N GLY A 86 -4.18 10.33 -10.92
CA GLY A 86 -3.49 9.17 -11.52
C GLY A 86 -3.08 8.10 -10.50
N PRO A 87 -2.51 6.99 -11.01
CA PRO A 87 -2.25 5.78 -10.24
C PRO A 87 -1.19 6.00 -9.15
N THR A 88 -1.41 5.36 -8.01
CA THR A 88 -0.46 5.33 -6.90
C THR A 88 0.34 4.03 -6.90
N ILE A 89 1.57 4.11 -6.42
CA ILE A 89 2.43 2.97 -6.12
C ILE A 89 2.63 2.86 -4.61
N LYS A 90 2.82 1.63 -4.10
CA LYS A 90 3.08 1.39 -2.68
C LYS A 90 4.47 1.90 -2.30
N ALA A 91 4.57 2.64 -1.20
CA ALA A 91 5.79 3.30 -0.74
C ALA A 91 6.91 2.30 -0.43
N HIS A 92 6.61 1.16 0.20
CA HIS A 92 7.61 0.13 0.46
C HIS A 92 8.21 -0.47 -0.83
N ARG A 93 7.45 -0.52 -1.94
CA ARG A 93 8.00 -0.96 -3.25
C ARG A 93 8.96 0.08 -3.81
N VAL A 94 8.68 1.37 -3.61
CA VAL A 94 9.60 2.45 -3.98
C VAL A 94 10.88 2.34 -3.18
N SER A 95 10.79 2.05 -1.89
CA SER A 95 11.97 1.85 -1.04
C SER A 95 12.91 0.78 -1.57
N VAL A 96 12.36 -0.40 -1.90
CA VAL A 96 13.13 -1.53 -2.46
C VAL A 96 13.75 -1.18 -3.81
N LEU A 97 13.04 -0.45 -4.68
CA LEU A 97 13.58 0.02 -5.96
C LEU A 97 14.74 1.03 -5.77
N LEU A 98 14.60 1.97 -4.83
CA LEU A 98 15.64 2.96 -4.52
C LEU A 98 16.87 2.33 -3.85
N ASP A 99 16.67 1.20 -3.16
CA ASP A 99 17.71 0.34 -2.61
C ASP A 99 18.34 -0.59 -3.66
N GLY A 100 17.98 -0.45 -4.94
CA GLY A 100 18.57 -1.20 -6.05
C GLY A 100 18.03 -2.62 -6.24
N ARG A 101 16.98 -3.01 -5.50
CA ARG A 101 16.33 -4.32 -5.63
C ARG A 101 15.12 -4.21 -6.57
N ALA A 102 15.14 -4.94 -7.68
CA ALA A 102 14.01 -4.99 -8.60
C ALA A 102 13.02 -6.12 -8.21
N PRO A 103 11.76 -5.82 -7.86
CA PRO A 103 10.76 -6.84 -7.55
C PRO A 103 10.14 -7.40 -8.85
N GLU A 104 10.93 -8.11 -9.66
CA GLU A 104 10.54 -8.72 -10.94
C GLU A 104 9.47 -9.80 -10.75
N GLY A 105 8.20 -9.42 -10.73
CA GLY A 105 7.08 -10.32 -10.46
C GLY A 105 6.95 -10.76 -8.98
N LEU A 106 7.92 -10.39 -8.14
CA LEU A 106 7.91 -10.68 -6.71
C LEU A 106 7.10 -9.64 -5.90
N CYS A 107 6.58 -10.11 -4.78
CA CYS A 107 5.99 -9.29 -3.74
C CYS A 107 7.09 -8.70 -2.87
N VAL A 108 6.84 -7.49 -2.35
CA VAL A 108 7.68 -6.88 -1.32
C VAL A 108 6.93 -7.07 0.00
N LEU A 109 7.55 -7.80 0.92
CA LEU A 109 6.95 -8.27 2.15
C LEU A 109 7.65 -7.66 3.37
N HIS A 110 6.90 -7.45 4.44
CA HIS A 110 7.38 -6.88 5.69
C HIS A 110 7.77 -7.98 6.68
N ARG A 111 8.98 -7.89 7.26
CA ARG A 111 9.36 -8.71 8.43
C ARG A 111 8.75 -8.18 9.71
N CYS A 112 8.61 -6.85 9.80
CA CYS A 112 8.12 -6.13 10.99
C CYS A 112 6.59 -6.09 11.09
N ASP A 113 5.86 -6.59 10.10
CA ASP A 113 4.38 -6.59 10.06
C ASP A 113 3.72 -5.22 10.26
N ASN A 114 4.44 -4.16 9.91
CA ASN A 114 4.01 -2.78 10.02
C ASN A 114 3.82 -2.16 8.63
N PRO A 115 2.58 -2.10 8.07
CA PRO A 115 2.34 -1.70 6.68
C PRO A 115 2.87 -0.31 6.25
N PRO A 116 2.88 0.73 7.10
CA PRO A 116 3.49 2.02 6.77
C PRO A 116 5.03 2.00 6.75
N CYS A 117 5.69 0.98 7.30
CA CYS A 117 7.14 0.89 7.31
C CYS A 117 7.71 0.77 5.89
N VAL A 118 8.74 1.56 5.61
CA VAL A 118 9.48 1.56 4.35
C VAL A 118 10.98 1.31 4.53
N ASN A 119 11.44 0.88 5.71
CA ASN A 119 12.85 0.57 5.93
C ASN A 119 13.29 -0.61 5.03
N PRO A 120 14.26 -0.44 4.10
CA PRO A 120 14.74 -1.53 3.25
C PRO A 120 15.16 -2.80 3.99
N SER A 121 15.74 -2.68 5.19
CA SER A 121 16.16 -3.82 6.03
C SER A 121 14.98 -4.64 6.56
N HIS A 122 13.81 -4.01 6.70
CA HIS A 122 12.57 -4.67 7.14
C HIS A 122 11.77 -5.26 5.98
N LEU A 123 12.26 -5.12 4.74
CA LEU A 123 11.59 -5.55 3.52
C LEU A 123 12.36 -6.66 2.82
N PHE A 124 11.63 -7.67 2.35
CA PHE A 124 12.19 -8.77 1.57
C PHE A 124 11.34 -9.09 0.34
N LEU A 125 11.97 -9.70 -0.66
CA LEU A 125 11.29 -10.17 -1.86
C LEU A 125 10.81 -11.60 -1.64
N GLY A 126 9.56 -11.86 -1.99
CA GLY A 126 8.96 -13.19 -1.89
C GLY A 126 7.86 -13.39 -2.92
N THR A 127 7.47 -14.63 -3.12
CA THR A 127 6.32 -14.98 -3.94
C THR A 127 5.01 -14.72 -3.18
N LYS A 128 3.89 -14.79 -3.90
CA LYS A 128 2.57 -14.78 -3.26
C LYS A 128 2.37 -16.00 -2.34
N ALA A 129 2.99 -17.13 -2.66
CA ALA A 129 2.95 -18.33 -1.83
C ALA A 129 3.69 -18.09 -0.51
N ASP A 130 4.85 -17.44 -0.54
CA ASP A 130 5.61 -17.10 0.67
C ASP A 130 4.81 -16.16 1.59
N ASN A 131 4.14 -15.16 1.02
CA ASN A 131 3.25 -14.28 1.79
C ASN A 131 2.06 -15.01 2.42
N ALA A 132 1.47 -15.98 1.71
CA ALA A 132 0.37 -16.78 2.24
C ALA A 132 0.86 -17.69 3.37
N ALA A 133 2.00 -18.34 3.19
CA ALA A 133 2.61 -19.18 4.21
C ALA A 133 2.98 -18.40 5.48
N ASP A 134 3.57 -17.19 5.35
CA ASP A 134 3.88 -16.31 6.48
C ASP A 134 2.62 -15.87 7.24
N ARG A 135 1.57 -15.46 6.52
CA ARG A 135 0.27 -15.11 7.12
C ARG A 135 -0.32 -16.28 7.91
N ASP A 136 -0.27 -17.48 7.33
CA ASP A 136 -0.86 -18.67 7.93
C ASP A 136 -0.04 -19.13 9.15
N ALA A 137 1.29 -19.09 9.06
CA ALA A 137 2.19 -19.37 10.19
C ALA A 137 1.98 -18.40 11.37
N LYS A 138 1.67 -17.13 11.08
CA LYS A 138 1.34 -16.10 12.08
C LYS A 138 -0.11 -16.14 12.55
N GLY A 139 -0.94 -17.08 12.07
CA GLY A 139 -2.34 -17.20 12.46
C GLY A 139 -3.23 -16.01 12.04
N ARG A 140 -2.82 -15.24 11.03
CA ARG A 140 -3.55 -14.04 10.56
C ARG A 140 -4.56 -14.34 9.45
N GLY A 141 -4.78 -15.61 9.14
CA GLY A 141 -5.85 -16.02 8.25
C GLY A 141 -7.21 -15.82 8.92
N ASN A 142 -8.22 -15.44 8.13
CA ASN A 142 -9.60 -15.44 8.59
C ASN A 142 -10.06 -16.88 8.83
N THR A 143 -9.88 -17.36 10.06
CA THR A 143 -10.22 -18.72 10.50
C THR A 143 -11.36 -18.68 11.51
N GLY A 144 -12.13 -19.76 11.58
CA GLY A 144 -13.28 -19.82 12.49
C GLY A 144 -14.32 -18.74 12.21
N GLU A 145 -14.80 -18.05 13.24
CA GLU A 145 -15.90 -17.07 13.14
C GLU A 145 -15.58 -15.84 12.28
N VAL A 146 -14.31 -15.44 12.22
CA VAL A 146 -13.90 -14.29 11.39
C VAL A 146 -13.87 -14.63 9.90
N ASN A 147 -14.03 -15.90 9.54
CA ASN A 147 -14.24 -16.29 8.15
C ASN A 147 -15.65 -15.89 7.72
N GLY A 148 -15.79 -15.05 6.69
CA GLY A 148 -17.10 -14.63 6.16
C GLY A 148 -17.97 -15.76 5.60
N GLN A 149 -17.41 -16.96 5.43
CA GLN A 149 -18.14 -18.18 5.04
C GLN A 149 -18.39 -19.12 6.24
N ALA A 150 -18.07 -18.70 7.47
CA ALA A 150 -18.30 -19.50 8.65
C ALA A 150 -19.80 -19.72 8.88
N ARG A 151 -20.19 -21.00 8.93
CA ARG A 151 -21.57 -21.41 9.20
C ARG A 151 -21.83 -21.73 10.67
N LEU A 152 -20.77 -21.74 11.48
CA LEU A 152 -20.80 -22.08 12.89
C LEU A 152 -20.06 -21.02 13.69
N THR A 153 -20.42 -20.92 14.97
CA THR A 153 -19.72 -20.15 15.99
C THR A 153 -18.76 -21.03 16.78
N VAL A 154 -17.78 -20.43 17.45
CA VAL A 154 -16.90 -21.04 18.46
C VAL A 154 -17.73 -21.79 19.48
N ALA A 155 -18.80 -21.16 20.00
CA ALA A 155 -19.69 -21.76 20.98
C ALA A 155 -20.38 -23.02 20.44
N GLN A 156 -20.91 -22.99 19.21
CA GLN A 156 -21.52 -24.15 18.57
C GLN A 156 -20.51 -25.27 18.32
N VAL A 157 -19.28 -24.94 17.93
CA VAL A 157 -18.20 -25.92 17.74
C VAL A 157 -17.84 -26.62 19.05
N LEU A 158 -17.71 -25.88 20.15
CA LEU A 158 -17.48 -26.44 21.48
C LEU A 158 -18.65 -27.33 21.92
N GLN A 159 -19.88 -26.90 21.65
CA GLN A 159 -21.08 -27.69 21.97
C GLN A 159 -21.13 -29.00 21.16
N ILE A 160 -20.79 -28.96 19.86
CA ILE A 160 -20.67 -30.16 19.02
C ILE A 160 -19.64 -31.13 19.59
N ARG A 161 -18.45 -30.63 19.98
CA ARG A 161 -17.39 -31.47 20.58
C ARG A 161 -17.85 -32.13 21.89
N ALA A 162 -18.42 -31.34 22.80
CA ALA A 162 -18.89 -31.84 24.09
C ALA A 162 -20.00 -32.90 23.95
N ARG A 163 -20.97 -32.66 23.07
CA ARG A 163 -22.09 -33.59 22.82
C ARG A 163 -21.64 -34.88 22.15
N ALA A 164 -20.71 -34.79 21.20
CA ALA A 164 -20.12 -35.98 20.59
C ALA A 164 -19.32 -36.80 21.61
N ALA A 165 -18.58 -36.15 22.51
CA ALA A 165 -17.86 -36.81 23.60
C ALA A 165 -18.80 -37.48 24.62
N ALA A 166 -20.00 -36.92 24.83
CA ALA A 166 -21.06 -37.52 25.63
C ALA A 166 -21.77 -38.71 24.94
N GLY A 167 -21.34 -39.10 23.72
CA GLY A 167 -21.84 -40.27 23.00
C GLY A 167 -22.96 -39.97 22.00
N GLU A 168 -23.28 -38.70 21.75
CA GLU A 168 -24.32 -38.36 20.78
C GLU A 168 -23.87 -38.66 19.33
N LEU A 169 -24.79 -39.19 18.54
CA LEU A 169 -24.49 -39.61 17.18
C LEU A 169 -24.22 -38.39 16.29
N GLN A 170 -23.07 -38.38 15.60
CA GLN A 170 -22.70 -37.29 14.68
C GLN A 170 -23.74 -36.98 13.59
N ARG A 171 -24.59 -37.96 13.20
CA ARG A 171 -25.70 -37.73 12.25
C ARG A 171 -26.79 -36.81 12.81
N VAL A 172 -27.03 -36.87 14.11
CA VAL A 172 -28.02 -36.03 14.81
C VAL A 172 -27.50 -34.60 14.89
N LEU A 173 -26.24 -34.46 15.32
CA LEU A 173 -25.54 -33.17 15.33
C LEU A 173 -25.51 -32.54 13.93
N ALA A 174 -25.21 -33.33 12.90
CA ALA A 174 -25.20 -32.85 11.51
C ALA A 174 -26.55 -32.26 11.09
N ALA A 175 -27.64 -32.96 11.38
CA ALA A 175 -29.00 -32.51 11.05
C ALA A 175 -29.38 -31.24 11.83
N GLU A 176 -29.10 -31.19 13.13
CA GLU A 176 -29.44 -30.07 14.00
C GLU A 176 -28.72 -28.77 13.60
N TYR A 177 -27.41 -28.83 13.34
CA TYR A 177 -26.64 -27.66 12.94
C TYR A 177 -26.71 -27.39 11.43
N GLY A 178 -27.47 -28.17 10.66
CA GLY A 178 -27.63 -27.99 9.21
C GLY A 178 -26.32 -28.16 8.42
N ILE A 179 -25.41 -29.02 8.89
CA ILE A 179 -24.09 -29.27 8.30
C ILE A 179 -23.92 -30.73 7.89
N SER A 180 -22.92 -31.02 7.07
CA SER A 180 -22.66 -32.40 6.64
C SER A 180 -22.06 -33.23 7.79
N ARG A 181 -22.37 -34.53 7.87
CA ARG A 181 -21.75 -35.45 8.83
C ARG A 181 -20.21 -35.47 8.73
N PRO A 182 -19.59 -35.46 7.53
CA PRO A 182 -18.13 -35.29 7.41
C PRO A 182 -17.60 -34.00 8.07
N THR A 183 -18.33 -32.89 7.99
CA THR A 183 -17.98 -31.64 8.68
C THR A 183 -17.98 -31.82 10.19
N VAL A 184 -19.02 -32.46 10.75
CA VAL A 184 -19.08 -32.80 12.19
C VAL A 184 -17.88 -33.67 12.57
N SER A 185 -17.59 -34.71 11.79
CA SER A 185 -16.43 -35.59 12.04
C SER A 185 -15.11 -34.81 12.08
N ARG A 186 -14.89 -33.87 11.17
CA ARG A 186 -13.68 -33.02 11.20
C ARG A 186 -13.62 -32.13 12.44
N ILE A 187 -14.75 -31.58 12.88
CA ILE A 187 -14.83 -30.76 14.11
C ILE A 187 -14.50 -31.59 15.35
N VAL A 188 -15.11 -32.77 15.46
CA VAL A 188 -14.95 -33.68 16.61
C VAL A 188 -13.52 -34.22 16.69
N ASN A 189 -12.91 -34.56 15.55
CA ASN A 189 -11.54 -35.06 15.49
C ASN A 189 -10.47 -33.94 15.51
N GLY A 190 -10.86 -32.68 15.69
CA GLY A 190 -9.91 -31.54 15.71
C GLY A 190 -9.26 -31.23 14.36
N HIS A 191 -9.71 -31.83 13.25
CA HIS A 191 -9.21 -31.55 11.89
C HIS A 191 -9.83 -30.28 11.27
N GLY A 192 -10.83 -29.71 11.92
CA GLY A 192 -11.44 -28.42 11.62
C GLY A 192 -11.53 -27.60 12.90
N TRP A 193 -11.50 -26.27 12.77
CA TRP A 193 -11.47 -25.36 13.92
C TRP A 193 -10.28 -25.64 14.87
N THR A 194 -9.11 -25.89 14.28
CA THR A 194 -7.86 -26.26 14.98
C THR A 194 -7.33 -25.19 15.92
N HIS A 195 -7.73 -23.93 15.72
CA HIS A 195 -7.33 -22.79 16.56
C HIS A 195 -8.12 -22.72 17.88
N ILE A 196 -9.14 -23.57 18.07
CA ILE A 196 -9.92 -23.68 19.29
C ILE A 196 -9.56 -25.02 19.93
N ALA A 197 -9.04 -24.98 21.16
CA ALA A 197 -8.73 -26.15 21.97
C ALA A 197 -9.99 -26.95 22.30
#